data_AF-A0AAI9X793-F1
#
_entry.id   AF-A0AAI9X793-F1
#
_cell.length_a   1.000
_cell.length_b   1.000
_cell.length_c   1.000
_cell.angle_alpha   90.00
_cell.angle_beta   90.00
_cell.angle_gamma   90.00
#
_symmetry.space_group_name_H-M   'P 1'
#
loop_
_entity.id
_entity.type
_entity.pdbx_description
1 polymer ?
#
loop_
_entity_poly.entity_id
_entity_poly.type
_entity_poly.pdbx_seq_one_letter_code
_entity_poly.pdbx_strand_id
1 'polypeptide(L)'
;MWKGAIDILDSENTGDQQLLVRDLVDDDLDGNGFILATIDTSGQYSTHSIPAYVEPFLKVITHPSILDCLSVDSFVGTMYATFGGPNGDRAIGFLESVCRCITNRGEQNDNDQTLVTPHIVKLLLNALYQLLYRVRRARFHDGLPSHLGSLHELVQRIAKVCPNADIEALDNRTEIMRNVVASAHRSLVQPRVQEENGQNTGTGLAQSTFPMDMEIPGGRYDNDLAEIS
;
A
#
# COMPACT_ATOMS: atom_id res chain seq x y z
N MET A 1 5.13 -23.26 2.95
CA MET A 1 3.85 -22.57 2.69
C MET A 1 3.97 -21.57 1.55
N TRP A 2 4.55 -20.38 1.76
CA TRP A 2 4.63 -19.32 0.73
C TRP A 2 5.25 -19.72 -0.62
N LYS A 3 6.21 -20.66 -0.63
CA LYS A 3 6.74 -21.22 -1.89
C LYS A 3 5.67 -21.96 -2.71
N GLY A 4 4.84 -22.78 -2.06
CA GLY A 4 3.72 -23.45 -2.74
C GLY A 4 2.64 -22.46 -3.20
N ALA A 5 2.44 -21.36 -2.47
CA ALA A 5 1.58 -20.28 -2.94
C ALA A 5 2.14 -19.63 -4.22
N ILE A 6 3.45 -19.42 -4.32
CA ILE A 6 4.08 -18.96 -5.57
C ILE A 6 3.84 -19.96 -6.70
N ASP A 7 4.02 -21.25 -6.46
CA ASP A 7 3.84 -22.28 -7.49
C ASP A 7 2.40 -22.24 -8.08
N ILE A 8 1.39 -21.95 -7.25
CA ILE A 8 0.00 -21.74 -7.69
C ILE A 8 -0.13 -20.44 -8.49
N LEU A 9 0.51 -19.35 -8.03
CA LEU A 9 0.43 -18.04 -8.66
C LEU A 9 1.14 -17.96 -10.02
N ASP A 10 2.24 -18.69 -10.17
CA ASP A 10 3.00 -18.83 -11.42
C ASP A 10 2.32 -19.80 -12.40
N SER A 11 1.32 -20.58 -11.95
CA SER A 11 0.53 -21.44 -12.83
C SER A 11 -0.35 -20.61 -13.77
N GLU A 12 -0.74 -21.17 -14.92
CA GLU A 12 -1.67 -20.52 -15.84
C GLU A 12 -3.15 -20.69 -15.42
N ASN A 13 -3.42 -21.34 -14.28
CA ASN A 13 -4.78 -21.60 -13.83
C ASN A 13 -5.32 -20.43 -13.00
N THR A 14 -6.05 -19.52 -13.66
CA THR A 14 -6.69 -18.38 -12.98
C THR A 14 -7.67 -18.80 -11.88
N GLY A 15 -8.31 -19.96 -11.99
CA GLY A 15 -9.20 -20.48 -10.95
C GLY A 15 -8.46 -20.76 -9.66
N ASP A 16 -7.32 -21.47 -9.74
CA ASP A 16 -6.50 -21.82 -8.57
C ASP A 16 -5.86 -20.57 -7.96
N GLN A 17 -5.43 -19.62 -8.80
CA GLN A 17 -4.93 -18.31 -8.34
C GLN A 17 -6.00 -17.55 -7.54
N GLN A 18 -7.24 -17.51 -8.03
CA GLN A 18 -8.33 -16.83 -7.33
C GLN A 18 -8.75 -17.55 -6.05
N LEU A 19 -8.73 -18.88 -6.04
CA LEU A 19 -9.01 -19.68 -4.84
C LEU A 19 -7.96 -19.40 -3.76
N LEU A 20 -6.67 -19.40 -4.12
CA LEU A 20 -5.60 -19.07 -3.19
C LEU A 20 -5.81 -17.71 -2.52
N VAL A 21 -6.20 -16.67 -3.27
CA VAL A 21 -6.43 -15.33 -2.69
C VAL A 21 -7.60 -15.34 -1.70
N ARG A 22 -8.63 -16.15 -1.96
CA ARG A 22 -9.76 -16.31 -1.03
C ARG A 22 -9.32 -17.05 0.22
N ASP A 23 -8.61 -18.15 0.07
CA ASP A 23 -8.11 -18.96 1.17
C ASP A 23 -7.18 -18.15 2.10
N LEU A 24 -6.38 -17.22 1.55
CA LEU A 24 -5.49 -16.35 2.32
C LEU A 24 -6.20 -15.38 3.25
N VAL A 25 -7.49 -15.11 3.04
CA VAL A 25 -8.29 -14.23 3.89
C VAL A 25 -9.51 -14.94 4.48
N ASP A 26 -9.59 -16.26 4.29
CA ASP A 26 -10.63 -17.10 4.85
C ASP A 26 -10.32 -17.37 6.33
N ASP A 27 -11.28 -17.04 7.20
CA ASP A 27 -11.16 -17.23 8.64
C ASP A 27 -11.31 -18.71 9.03
N ASP A 28 -12.04 -19.52 8.25
CA ASP A 28 -12.20 -20.95 8.49
C ASP A 28 -10.91 -21.73 8.20
N LEU A 29 -10.08 -21.20 7.30
CA LEU A 29 -8.77 -21.75 6.93
C LEU A 29 -7.60 -21.09 7.69
N ASP A 30 -7.89 -20.14 8.59
CA ASP A 30 -6.90 -19.32 9.30
C ASP A 30 -5.90 -18.62 8.35
N GLY A 31 -6.34 -18.22 7.17
CA GLY A 31 -5.51 -17.58 6.14
C GLY A 31 -4.82 -16.32 6.67
N ASN A 32 -5.60 -15.49 7.37
CA ASN A 32 -5.11 -14.30 8.04
C ASN A 32 -4.05 -14.64 9.10
N GLY A 33 -4.20 -15.77 9.81
CA GLY A 33 -3.23 -16.25 10.80
C GLY A 33 -1.83 -16.46 10.21
N PHE A 34 -1.73 -16.98 8.97
CA PHE A 34 -0.43 -17.14 8.30
C PHE A 34 0.22 -15.82 7.93
N ILE A 35 -0.56 -14.82 7.49
CA ILE A 35 -0.05 -13.47 7.23
C ILE A 35 0.48 -12.87 8.52
N LEU A 36 -0.30 -12.97 9.61
CA LEU A 36 0.07 -12.46 10.92
C LEU A 36 1.32 -13.14 11.46
N ALA A 37 1.40 -14.47 11.42
CA ALA A 37 2.57 -15.23 11.85
C ALA A 37 3.83 -14.90 11.03
N THR A 38 3.66 -14.50 9.77
CA THR A 38 4.78 -14.11 8.90
C THR A 38 5.31 -12.71 9.24
N ILE A 39 4.44 -11.79 9.65
CA ILE A 39 4.83 -10.41 9.97
C ILE A 39 5.10 -10.18 11.46
N ASP A 40 4.60 -11.05 12.34
CA ASP A 40 4.78 -11.02 13.80
C ASP A 40 6.21 -11.40 14.19
N THR A 41 7.09 -10.49 13.80
CA THR A 41 8.54 -10.62 13.86
C THR A 41 9.15 -9.38 14.50
N SER A 42 8.29 -8.45 14.91
CA SER A 42 8.58 -7.28 15.73
C SER A 42 9.11 -7.70 17.09
N GLY A 43 10.41 -7.99 17.13
CA GLY A 43 11.15 -8.32 18.34
C GLY A 43 12.21 -9.41 18.19
N GLN A 44 12.18 -10.22 17.11
CA GLN A 44 12.95 -11.47 17.04
C GLN A 44 14.20 -11.46 16.14
N TYR A 45 14.47 -10.39 15.38
CA TYR A 45 15.72 -10.29 14.61
C TYR A 45 16.84 -9.63 15.40
N SER A 46 17.25 -10.33 16.45
CA SER A 46 18.63 -10.27 16.97
C SER A 46 19.63 -10.95 16.02
N THR A 47 19.13 -11.59 14.96
CA THR A 47 19.92 -12.33 13.97
C THR A 47 20.12 -11.48 12.71
N HIS A 48 21.38 -11.34 12.28
CA HIS A 48 21.80 -10.55 11.10
C HIS A 48 21.38 -11.16 9.74
N SER A 49 20.31 -11.96 9.70
CA SER A 49 19.90 -12.75 8.54
C SER A 49 18.42 -12.59 8.23
N ILE A 50 18.10 -12.35 6.97
CA ILE A 50 16.72 -12.33 6.47
C ILE A 50 16.17 -13.77 6.51
N PRO A 51 15.00 -14.00 7.13
CA PRO A 51 14.38 -15.31 7.11
C PRO A 51 14.05 -15.80 5.70
N ALA A 52 14.18 -17.11 5.49
CA ALA A 52 13.96 -17.75 4.19
C ALA A 52 12.53 -17.62 3.63
N TYR A 53 11.56 -17.22 4.46
CA TYR A 53 10.17 -17.02 4.04
C TYR A 53 9.88 -15.61 3.54
N VAL A 54 10.74 -14.62 3.81
CA VAL A 54 10.48 -13.21 3.47
C VAL A 54 10.36 -13.00 1.98
N GLU A 55 11.32 -13.49 1.19
CA GLU A 55 11.26 -13.36 -0.26
C GLU A 55 10.02 -14.05 -0.85
N PRO A 56 9.72 -15.33 -0.52
CA PRO A 56 8.49 -15.97 -0.95
C PRO A 56 7.21 -15.19 -0.60
N PHE A 57 7.13 -14.69 0.63
CA PHE A 57 5.97 -13.92 1.08
C PHE A 57 5.80 -12.62 0.30
N LEU A 58 6.88 -11.84 0.15
CA LEU A 58 6.85 -10.59 -0.62
C LEU A 58 6.47 -10.84 -2.09
N LYS A 59 6.94 -11.94 -2.69
CA LYS A 59 6.53 -12.37 -4.04
C LYS A 59 5.03 -12.61 -4.12
N VAL A 60 4.46 -13.35 -3.18
CA VAL A 60 3.01 -13.63 -3.12
C VAL A 60 2.22 -12.32 -3.06
N ILE A 61 2.48 -11.47 -2.05
CA ILE A 61 1.65 -10.26 -1.86
C ILE A 61 1.83 -9.24 -3.01
N THR A 62 2.93 -9.31 -3.76
CA THR A 62 3.18 -8.43 -4.91
C THR A 62 2.91 -9.08 -6.27
N HIS A 63 2.31 -10.27 -6.29
CA HIS A 63 2.16 -11.05 -7.52
C HIS A 63 1.11 -10.44 -8.46
N PRO A 64 1.40 -10.29 -9.78
CA PRO A 64 0.45 -9.71 -10.74
C PRO A 64 -0.89 -10.44 -10.83
N SER A 65 -0.90 -11.78 -10.77
CA SER A 65 -2.17 -12.54 -10.83
C SER A 65 -3.10 -12.28 -9.64
N ILE A 66 -2.56 -11.77 -8.52
CA ILE A 66 -3.37 -11.29 -7.39
C ILE A 66 -3.75 -9.82 -7.62
N LEU A 67 -2.76 -8.97 -7.92
CA LEU A 67 -2.93 -7.52 -7.91
C LEU A 67 -3.75 -6.98 -9.09
N ASP A 68 -3.71 -7.64 -10.25
CA ASP A 68 -4.38 -7.22 -11.48
C ASP A 68 -5.76 -7.89 -11.65
N CYS A 69 -6.12 -8.84 -10.78
CA CYS A 69 -7.37 -9.58 -10.88
C CYS A 69 -8.51 -8.88 -10.14
N LEU A 70 -9.39 -8.21 -10.90
CA LEU A 70 -10.56 -7.52 -10.36
C LEU A 70 -11.54 -8.44 -9.62
N SER A 71 -11.62 -9.72 -9.99
CA SER A 71 -12.52 -10.71 -9.39
C SER A 71 -12.20 -11.02 -7.93
N VAL A 72 -10.99 -10.70 -7.48
CA VAL A 72 -10.56 -10.92 -6.10
C VAL A 72 -10.12 -9.64 -5.38
N ASP A 73 -10.31 -8.46 -5.98
CA ASP A 73 -9.78 -7.20 -5.43
C ASP A 73 -10.27 -6.90 -4.01
N SER A 74 -11.51 -7.28 -3.66
CA SER A 74 -12.02 -7.16 -2.29
C SER A 74 -11.24 -8.03 -1.30
N PHE A 75 -10.94 -9.29 -1.66
CA PHE A 75 -10.13 -10.20 -0.85
C PHE A 75 -8.69 -9.69 -0.74
N VAL A 76 -8.12 -9.14 -1.82
CA VAL A 76 -6.81 -8.47 -1.79
C VAL A 76 -6.84 -7.25 -0.85
N GLY A 77 -7.93 -6.48 -0.85
CA GLY A 77 -8.16 -5.40 0.09
C GLY A 77 -8.12 -5.87 1.54
N THR A 78 -8.80 -6.97 1.86
CA THR A 78 -8.75 -7.62 3.17
C THR A 78 -7.35 -8.11 3.53
N MET A 79 -6.66 -8.77 2.60
CA MET A 79 -5.28 -9.24 2.77
C MET A 79 -4.35 -8.08 3.15
N TYR A 80 -4.45 -6.94 2.46
CA TYR A 80 -3.65 -5.75 2.76
C TYR A 80 -4.08 -5.03 4.04
N ALA A 81 -5.36 -5.09 4.43
CA ALA A 81 -5.81 -4.61 5.74
C ALA A 81 -5.22 -5.45 6.88
N THR A 82 -5.20 -6.78 6.73
CA THR A 82 -4.55 -7.71 7.66
C THR A 82 -3.04 -7.45 7.70
N PHE A 83 -2.37 -7.45 6.55
CA PHE A 83 -0.94 -7.18 6.45
C PHE A 83 -0.57 -5.81 7.06
N GLY A 84 -1.30 -4.76 6.70
CA GLY A 84 -1.07 -3.39 7.15
C GLY A 84 -1.29 -3.22 8.65
N GLY A 85 -2.38 -3.77 9.18
CA GLY A 85 -2.83 -3.45 10.52
C GLY A 85 -3.31 -2.00 10.67
N PRO A 86 -3.59 -1.56 11.90
CA PRO A 86 -3.97 -0.19 12.18
C PRO A 86 -2.94 0.78 11.61
N ASN A 87 -3.37 1.76 10.81
CA ASN A 87 -2.50 2.76 10.20
C ASN A 87 -1.25 2.21 9.46
N GLY A 88 -1.22 0.94 9.05
CA GLY A 88 -0.04 0.34 8.42
C GLY A 88 1.08 -0.08 9.38
N ASP A 89 0.88 0.04 10.71
CA ASP A 89 1.91 -0.19 11.73
C ASP A 89 2.61 -1.55 11.59
N ARG A 90 1.83 -2.62 11.33
CA ARG A 90 2.37 -3.99 11.21
C ARG A 90 3.25 -4.15 9.98
N ALA A 91 2.72 -3.74 8.82
CA ALA A 91 3.45 -3.87 7.56
C ALA A 91 4.70 -2.99 7.54
N ILE A 92 4.60 -1.74 8.01
CA ILE A 92 5.75 -0.83 8.05
C ILE A 92 6.82 -1.38 8.99
N GLY A 93 6.46 -1.82 10.20
CA GLY A 93 7.41 -2.44 11.13
C GLY A 93 8.07 -3.70 10.55
N PHE A 94 7.31 -4.55 9.86
CA PHE A 94 7.86 -5.72 9.15
C PHE A 94 8.86 -5.30 8.06
N LEU A 95 8.48 -4.38 7.16
CA LEU A 95 9.33 -3.93 6.06
C LEU A 95 10.60 -3.23 6.58
N GLU A 96 10.49 -2.42 7.63
CA GLU A 96 11.63 -1.82 8.34
C GLU A 96 12.57 -2.89 8.90
N SER A 97 12.03 -3.94 9.51
CA SER A 97 12.84 -5.03 10.06
C SER A 97 13.64 -5.75 8.97
N VAL A 98 13.04 -5.98 7.79
CA VAL A 98 13.71 -6.60 6.64
C VAL A 98 14.79 -5.67 6.10
N CYS A 99 14.49 -4.38 5.93
CA CYS A 99 15.50 -3.38 5.52
C CYS A 99 16.70 -3.38 6.47
N ARG A 100 16.46 -3.40 7.79
CA ARG A 100 17.54 -3.46 8.79
C ARG A 100 18.38 -4.72 8.67
N CYS A 101 17.76 -5.88 8.43
CA CYS A 101 18.51 -7.13 8.20
C CYS A 101 19.44 -7.04 6.97
N ILE A 102 18.96 -6.42 5.89
CA ILE A 102 19.74 -6.21 4.68
C ILE A 102 20.92 -5.25 4.95
N THR A 103 20.66 -4.13 5.63
CA THR A 103 21.66 -3.10 5.95
C THR A 103 22.76 -3.63 6.87
N ASN A 104 22.37 -4.27 7.99
CA ASN A 104 23.32 -4.77 8.99
C ASN A 104 24.26 -5.86 8.43
N ARG A 105 23.75 -6.69 7.51
CA ARG A 105 24.56 -7.72 6.84
C ARG A 105 25.65 -7.13 5.96
N GLY A 106 25.37 -5.98 5.33
CA GLY A 106 26.35 -5.26 4.51
C GLY A 106 27.51 -4.64 5.31
N GLU A 107 27.38 -4.52 6.64
CA GLU A 107 28.37 -3.87 7.50
C GLU A 107 29.30 -4.87 8.21
N GLN A 108 28.90 -6.13 8.37
CA GLN A 108 29.70 -7.17 9.05
C GLN A 108 30.60 -7.99 8.11
N ASN A 109 30.28 -8.04 6.82
CA ASN A 109 30.98 -8.88 5.85
C ASN A 109 31.78 -8.03 4.85
N ASP A 110 32.91 -7.47 5.29
CA ASP A 110 33.84 -6.72 4.42
C ASP A 110 34.49 -7.63 3.33
N ASN A 111 34.37 -8.96 3.48
CA ASN A 111 34.98 -9.96 2.58
C ASN A 111 34.00 -10.91 1.89
N ASP A 112 32.71 -10.92 2.26
CA ASP A 112 31.72 -11.80 1.63
C ASP A 112 30.60 -10.95 1.01
N GLN A 113 30.70 -10.76 -0.31
CA GLN A 113 29.73 -10.15 -1.21
C GLN A 113 28.41 -10.95 -1.25
N THR A 114 27.77 -11.21 -0.12
CA THR A 114 26.41 -11.72 -0.15
C THR A 114 25.43 -10.56 -0.28
N LEU A 115 25.55 -9.99 -1.48
CA LEU A 115 24.67 -9.11 -2.25
C LEU A 115 23.32 -8.84 -1.59
N VAL A 116 23.12 -7.59 -1.21
CA VAL A 116 21.82 -6.94 -1.38
C VAL A 116 21.39 -7.22 -2.81
N THR A 117 20.45 -8.15 -3.00
CA THR A 117 19.97 -8.47 -4.34
C THR A 117 19.00 -7.37 -4.78
N PRO A 118 19.19 -6.75 -5.95
CA PRO A 118 18.26 -5.75 -6.48
C PRO A 118 16.80 -6.24 -6.46
N HIS A 119 16.63 -7.55 -6.59
CA HIS A 119 15.35 -8.23 -6.54
C HIS A 119 14.60 -8.06 -5.20
N ILE A 120 15.26 -8.26 -4.05
CA ILE A 120 14.56 -8.15 -2.75
C ILE A 120 14.12 -6.71 -2.47
N VAL A 121 14.93 -5.74 -2.90
CA VAL A 121 14.60 -4.32 -2.75
C VAL A 121 13.44 -3.93 -3.65
N LYS A 122 13.40 -4.44 -4.88
CA LYS A 122 12.23 -4.28 -5.76
C LYS A 122 10.96 -4.83 -5.11
N LEU A 123 11.03 -6.00 -4.49
CA LEU A 123 9.89 -6.60 -3.78
C LEU A 123 9.45 -5.76 -2.58
N LEU A 124 10.38 -5.22 -1.78
CA LEU A 124 10.07 -4.32 -0.66
C LEU A 124 9.39 -3.03 -1.14
N LEU A 125 9.93 -2.38 -2.16
CA LEU A 125 9.36 -1.17 -2.74
C LEU A 125 7.95 -1.42 -3.30
N ASN A 126 7.74 -2.58 -3.93
CA ASN A 126 6.42 -2.96 -4.44
C ASN A 126 5.43 -3.24 -3.30
N ALA A 127 5.84 -3.96 -2.26
CA ALA A 127 5.00 -4.24 -1.11
C ALA A 127 4.59 -2.94 -0.38
N LEU A 128 5.55 -2.02 -0.17
CA LEU A 128 5.28 -0.72 0.42
C LEU A 128 4.33 0.11 -0.46
N TYR A 129 4.58 0.17 -1.77
CA TYR A 129 3.68 0.90 -2.67
C TYR A 129 2.24 0.37 -2.61
N GLN A 130 2.08 -0.95 -2.66
CA GLN A 130 0.75 -1.57 -2.59
C GLN A 130 0.07 -1.31 -1.24
N LEU A 131 0.84 -1.33 -0.14
CA LEU A 131 0.35 -0.93 1.17
C LEU A 131 -0.15 0.52 1.15
N LEU A 132 0.64 1.47 0.65
CA LEU A 132 0.24 2.88 0.59
C LEU A 132 -0.97 3.11 -0.33
N TYR A 133 -1.08 2.33 -1.40
CA TYR A 133 -2.21 2.38 -2.32
C TYR A 133 -3.51 1.91 -1.65
N ARG A 134 -3.48 0.73 -1.02
CA ARG A 134 -4.65 0.01 -0.49
C ARG A 134 -5.02 0.43 0.94
N VAL A 135 -4.03 0.69 1.79
CA VAL A 135 -4.21 1.13 3.18
C VAL A 135 -3.90 2.62 3.26
N ARG A 136 -4.87 3.47 2.89
CA ARG A 136 -4.68 4.94 2.83
C ARG A 136 -4.17 5.54 4.14
N ARG A 137 -4.57 4.98 5.28
CA ARG A 137 -4.12 5.43 6.62
C ARG A 137 -2.62 5.25 6.83
N ALA A 138 -1.99 4.29 6.14
CA ALA A 138 -0.55 4.07 6.20
C ALA A 138 0.27 5.25 5.70
N ARG A 139 -0.30 6.12 4.86
CA ARG A 139 0.36 7.33 4.36
C ARG A 139 0.65 8.36 5.45
N PHE A 140 0.00 8.24 6.62
CA PHE A 140 0.16 9.13 7.76
C PHE A 140 0.96 8.49 8.91
N HIS A 141 1.58 7.34 8.66
CA HIS A 141 2.41 6.69 9.67
C HIS A 141 3.66 7.51 9.94
N ASP A 142 3.91 7.85 11.21
CA ASP A 142 4.97 8.79 11.61
C ASP A 142 6.38 8.31 11.23
N GLY A 143 6.63 7.00 11.26
CA GLY A 143 7.91 6.39 10.86
C GLY A 143 8.12 6.23 9.34
N LEU A 144 7.11 6.53 8.52
CA LEU A 144 7.19 6.28 7.08
C LEU A 144 8.24 7.13 6.35
N PRO A 145 8.42 8.44 6.66
CA PRO A 145 9.47 9.25 6.02
C PRO A 145 10.87 8.71 6.28
N SER A 146 11.16 8.26 7.51
CA SER A 146 12.44 7.63 7.85
C SER A 146 12.63 6.32 7.10
N HIS A 147 11.58 5.49 7.02
CA HIS A 147 11.63 4.22 6.28
C HIS A 147 11.92 4.44 4.79
N LEU A 148 11.28 5.41 4.15
CA LEU A 148 11.55 5.81 2.76
C LEU A 148 12.98 6.35 2.57
N GLY A 149 13.54 7.01 3.59
CA GLY A 149 14.95 7.39 3.62
C GLY A 149 15.87 6.17 3.59
N SER A 150 15.66 5.22 4.49
CA SER A 150 16.45 3.97 4.55
C SER A 150 16.35 3.14 3.28
N LEU A 151 15.16 3.07 2.66
CA LEU A 151 14.97 2.39 1.38
C LEU A 151 15.76 3.05 0.25
N HIS A 152 15.77 4.39 0.20
CA HIS A 152 16.57 5.11 -0.78
C HIS A 152 18.07 4.89 -0.58
N GLU A 153 18.56 4.94 0.65
CA GLU A 153 19.96 4.60 0.95
C GLU A 153 20.30 3.19 0.48
N LEU A 154 19.37 2.25 0.63
CA LEU A 154 19.53 0.88 0.17
C LEU A 154 19.62 0.79 -1.36
N VAL A 155 18.79 1.54 -2.08
CA VAL A 155 18.87 1.66 -3.56
C VAL A 155 20.24 2.20 -3.97
N GLN A 156 20.74 3.25 -3.30
CA GLN A 156 22.06 3.83 -3.59
C GLN A 156 23.21 2.86 -3.27
N ARG A 157 23.08 2.00 -2.25
CA ARG A 157 24.04 0.93 -1.98
C ARG A 157 24.04 -0.11 -3.09
N ILE A 158 22.87 -0.51 -3.61
CA ILE A 158 22.77 -1.44 -4.75
C ILE A 158 23.44 -0.87 -5.99
N ALA A 159 23.24 0.42 -6.28
CA ALA A 159 23.83 1.07 -7.46
C ALA A 159 25.36 0.92 -7.52
N LYS A 160 26.02 0.87 -6.36
CA LYS A 160 27.47 0.67 -6.24
C LYS A 160 27.90 -0.78 -6.47
N VAL A 161 27.06 -1.75 -6.12
CA VAL A 161 27.39 -3.18 -6.13
C VAL A 161 26.90 -3.88 -7.40
N CYS A 162 25.81 -3.41 -8.00
CA CYS A 162 25.13 -4.00 -9.15
C CYS A 162 24.91 -2.97 -10.25
N PRO A 163 25.92 -2.69 -11.11
CA PRO A 163 25.80 -1.69 -12.16
C PRO A 163 24.77 -2.05 -13.26
N ASN A 164 24.42 -3.33 -13.38
CA ASN A 164 23.39 -3.82 -14.32
C ASN A 164 21.96 -3.75 -13.74
N ALA A 165 21.79 -3.36 -12.48
CA ALA A 165 20.47 -3.23 -11.89
C ALA A 165 19.75 -2.01 -12.47
N ASP A 166 18.42 -2.11 -12.62
CA ASP A 166 17.57 -1.00 -13.01
C ASP A 166 17.37 -0.02 -11.84
N ILE A 167 18.43 0.70 -11.49
CA ILE A 167 18.45 1.65 -10.37
C ILE A 167 17.48 2.79 -10.61
N GLU A 168 17.36 3.24 -11.86
CA GLU A 168 16.45 4.32 -12.24
C GLU A 168 14.99 3.95 -11.91
N ALA A 169 14.55 2.73 -12.24
CA ALA A 169 13.22 2.28 -11.86
C ALA A 169 13.01 2.22 -10.34
N LEU A 170 14.03 1.82 -9.56
CA LEU A 170 13.94 1.74 -8.10
C LEU A 170 13.89 3.14 -7.45
N ASP A 171 14.70 4.08 -7.94
CA ASP A 171 14.69 5.47 -7.48
C ASP A 171 13.37 6.15 -7.83
N ASN A 172 12.91 6.01 -9.08
CA ASN A 172 11.60 6.53 -9.52
C ASN A 172 10.47 5.98 -8.64
N ARG A 173 10.51 4.70 -8.29
CA ARG A 173 9.51 4.07 -7.41
C ARG A 173 9.51 4.67 -6.01
N THR A 174 10.70 4.91 -5.45
CA THR A 174 10.87 5.53 -4.14
C THR A 174 10.34 6.96 -4.13
N GLU A 175 10.62 7.71 -5.20
CA GLU A 175 10.17 9.09 -5.37
C GLU A 175 8.64 9.19 -5.53
N ILE A 176 8.03 8.27 -6.28
CA ILE A 176 6.56 8.16 -6.36
C ILE A 176 5.95 8.00 -4.96
N MET A 177 6.51 7.12 -4.12
CA MET A 177 5.98 6.91 -2.77
C MET A 177 6.13 8.14 -1.88
N ARG A 178 7.27 8.84 -1.95
CA ARG A 178 7.45 10.12 -1.25
C ARG A 178 6.40 11.14 -1.66
N ASN A 179 6.13 11.25 -2.96
CA ASN A 179 5.12 12.16 -3.48
C ASN A 179 3.71 11.79 -3.02
N VAL A 180 3.36 10.50 -2.97
CA VAL A 180 2.09 10.01 -2.43
C VAL A 180 1.92 10.41 -0.96
N VAL A 181 2.97 10.26 -0.15
CA VAL A 181 2.96 10.64 1.28
C VAL A 181 2.86 12.16 1.42
N ALA A 182 3.72 12.91 0.74
CA ALA A 182 3.71 14.37 0.80
C ALA A 182 2.38 14.98 0.31
N SER A 183 1.74 14.38 -0.70
CA SER A 183 0.41 14.78 -1.13
C SER A 183 -0.64 14.51 -0.06
N ALA A 184 -0.61 13.35 0.60
CA ALA A 184 -1.56 13.02 1.65
C ALA A 184 -1.47 14.01 2.82
N HIS A 185 -0.26 14.37 3.26
CA HIS A 185 -0.05 15.36 4.32
C HIS A 185 -0.48 16.77 3.92
N ARG A 186 -0.22 17.20 2.67
CA ARG A 186 -0.68 18.51 2.18
C ARG A 186 -2.20 18.64 2.18
N SER A 187 -2.92 17.57 1.88
CA SER A 187 -4.39 17.55 1.95
C SER A 187 -4.96 17.72 3.37
N LEU A 188 -4.15 17.52 4.42
CA LEU A 188 -4.56 17.78 5.81
C LEU A 188 -4.41 19.25 6.22
N VAL A 189 -3.61 20.04 5.48
CA VAL A 189 -3.45 21.46 5.75
C VAL A 189 -4.73 22.16 5.30
N GLN A 190 -5.58 22.54 6.27
CA GLN A 190 -6.74 23.39 5.99
C GLN A 190 -6.29 24.64 5.25
N PRO A 191 -7.06 25.14 4.26
CA PRO A 191 -6.82 26.46 3.71
C PRO A 191 -6.78 27.44 4.88
N ARG A 192 -5.68 28.19 5.03
CA ARG A 192 -5.69 29.34 5.92
C ARG A 192 -6.82 30.23 5.41
N VAL A 193 -7.90 30.33 6.16
CA VAL A 193 -8.87 31.41 5.96
C VAL A 193 -8.03 32.67 6.07
N GLN A 194 -7.91 33.41 4.97
CA GLN A 194 -7.31 34.74 5.03
C GLN A 194 -8.08 35.49 6.10
N GLU A 195 -7.42 35.86 7.20
CA GLU A 195 -7.97 36.85 8.11
C GLU A 195 -8.08 38.15 7.31
N GLU A 196 -9.27 38.41 6.78
CA GLU A 196 -9.65 39.72 6.28
C GLU A 196 -9.58 40.70 7.45
N ASN A 197 -8.43 41.36 7.56
CA ASN A 197 -8.23 42.41 8.52
C ASN A 197 -8.98 43.66 8.05
N GLY A 198 -10.23 43.80 8.51
CA GLY A 198 -10.80 45.09 8.88
C GLY A 198 -11.71 45.81 7.87
N GLN A 199 -13.00 45.83 8.23
CA GLN A 199 -14.00 46.88 7.99
C GLN A 199 -14.72 46.91 6.62
N ASN A 200 -15.84 46.18 6.52
CA ASN A 200 -17.17 46.83 6.50
C ASN A 200 -18.33 45.82 6.47
N THR A 201 -19.25 46.01 7.41
CA THR A 201 -20.70 45.71 7.39
C THR A 201 -21.26 44.81 6.27
N GLY A 202 -21.78 43.65 6.67
CA GLY A 202 -22.72 42.87 5.87
C GLY A 202 -22.73 41.40 6.25
N THR A 203 -23.77 40.96 6.94
CA THR A 203 -24.11 39.55 7.14
C THR A 203 -24.21 38.83 5.79
N GLY A 204 -23.14 38.17 5.37
CA GLY A 204 -23.10 37.27 4.22
C GLY A 204 -22.73 35.87 4.68
N LEU A 205 -23.75 35.02 4.83
CA LEU A 205 -23.59 33.59 5.10
C LEU A 205 -22.62 32.95 4.08
N ALA A 206 -21.66 32.19 4.61
CA ALA A 206 -20.78 31.33 3.83
C ALA A 206 -21.59 30.46 2.87
N GLN A 207 -21.41 30.69 1.56
CA GLN A 207 -22.15 29.98 0.53
C GLN A 207 -21.55 28.57 0.36
N SER A 208 -22.23 27.59 0.95
CA SER A 208 -21.98 26.16 0.77
C SER A 208 -21.95 25.80 -0.72
N THR A 209 -20.87 25.14 -1.18
CA THR A 209 -20.68 24.70 -2.58
C THR A 209 -21.21 23.27 -2.82
N PHE A 210 -22.26 22.86 -2.09
CA PHE A 210 -22.98 21.63 -2.40
C PHE A 210 -24.17 21.97 -3.31
N PRO A 211 -24.34 21.28 -4.46
CA PRO A 211 -25.52 21.47 -5.28
C PRO A 211 -26.70 20.83 -4.53
N MET A 212 -27.52 21.66 -3.90
CA MET A 212 -28.80 21.27 -3.32
C MET A 212 -29.93 21.61 -4.29
N ASP A 213 -30.86 20.67 -4.37
CA ASP A 213 -32.17 20.67 -5.02
C ASP A 213 -32.22 20.53 -6.54
N MET A 214 -32.36 19.27 -6.93
CA MET A 214 -32.94 18.85 -8.19
C MET A 214 -34.45 19.11 -8.11
N GLU A 215 -34.94 20.18 -8.75
CA GLU A 215 -36.38 20.38 -8.95
C GLU A 215 -36.93 19.24 -9.82
N ILE A 216 -37.70 18.34 -9.22
CA ILE A 216 -38.52 17.37 -9.96
C ILE A 216 -39.70 18.17 -10.53
N PRO A 217 -39.87 18.32 -11.86
CA PRO A 217 -41.03 19.01 -12.42
C PRO A 217 -42.24 18.08 -12.33
N GLY A 218 -42.87 18.05 -11.15
CA GLY A 218 -44.18 17.43 -10.92
C GLY A 218 -45.29 18.45 -11.14
N GLY A 219 -45.45 18.90 -12.39
CA GLY A 219 -46.55 19.78 -12.79
C GLY A 219 -47.86 19.00 -12.95
N ARG A 220 -48.86 19.37 -12.15
CA ARG A 220 -50.24 18.85 -12.19
C ARG A 220 -50.82 19.01 -13.58
N TYR A 221 -51.15 17.91 -14.25
CA TYR A 221 -52.09 17.93 -15.36
C TYR A 221 -53.50 17.69 -14.81
N ASP A 222 -54.15 18.77 -14.38
CA ASP A 222 -55.60 18.87 -14.44
C ASP A 222 -55.96 19.06 -15.92
N ASN A 223 -56.38 17.99 -16.58
CA ASN A 223 -57.26 18.09 -17.74
C ASN A 223 -58.35 17.05 -17.55
N ASP A 224 -59.35 17.49 -16.80
CA ASP A 224 -60.65 16.86 -16.71
C ASP A 224 -61.29 16.70 -18.10
N LEU A 225 -61.85 15.51 -18.33
CA LEU A 225 -63.02 15.23 -19.17
C LEU A 225 -62.91 15.47 -20.70
N ALA A 226 -62.72 14.37 -21.43
CA ALA A 226 -63.58 14.06 -22.58
C ALA A 226 -63.66 12.54 -22.78
N GLU A 227 -64.81 11.96 -22.43
CA GLU A 227 -65.25 10.71 -23.04
C GLU A 227 -65.33 10.92 -24.56
N ILE A 228 -64.71 10.01 -25.31
CA ILE A 228 -64.95 9.85 -26.75
C ILE A 228 -65.30 8.38 -26.98
N SER A 229 -66.54 8.17 -27.43
CA SER A 229 -67.18 6.91 -27.79
C SER A 229 -66.49 6.17 -28.92
#